data_AF-A0A2A2XXT4-F1
#
_entry.id   AF-A0A2A2XXT4-F1
#
_cell.length_a   1.000
_cell.length_b   1.000
_cell.length_c   1.000
_cell.angle_alpha   90.00
_cell.angle_beta   90.00
_cell.angle_gamma   90.00
#
_symmetry.space_group_name_H-M   'P 1'
#
loop_
_entity.id
_entity.type
_entity.pdbx_description
1 polymer ?
#
loop_
_entity_poly.entity_id
_entity_poly.type
_entity_poly.pdbx_seq_one_letter_code
_entity_poly.pdbx_strand_id
1 'polypeptide(L)'
;MALNPDLPFLDAAMPNIIRNSRWRCDHGWDVDLDDGSTNYEIYNNVFLTGGLKLREGYRRIVYNNIGYNSTAYPSVWYKNSQDALKNNIWMAAYRPARMPKDKWGGTSDKNLFVADFALKEAQEKGWDANSLVGDPMFIDPAKGDFRVREDSPALKLGFKNFPMDRFGVKKNSLKAIARTPEIPPMKAETKKRGPATGEWLGARFQELGSGGFSAYGIAKEDGGVAIIEVPDGCAAARAGLKTGDVILQVNGSRVFGLRDLLRAVGQSKDKPTTLKVVRQQQPLTLTVQP
;
A
#
# COMPACT_ATOMS: atom_id res chain seq x y z
N MET A 1 6.17 1.61 25.10
CA MET A 1 5.97 0.22 24.62
C MET A 1 7.27 -0.52 24.29
N ALA A 2 8.30 0.12 23.72
CA ALA A 2 9.56 -0.59 23.41
C ALA A 2 10.26 -1.29 24.61
N LEU A 3 10.02 -0.82 25.84
CA LEU A 3 10.56 -1.41 27.08
C LEU A 3 9.66 -2.48 27.71
N ASN A 4 8.39 -2.57 27.32
CA ASN A 4 7.45 -3.56 27.82
C ASN A 4 6.49 -3.98 26.69
N PRO A 5 6.78 -5.11 26.02
CA PRO A 5 6.02 -5.59 24.85
C PRO A 5 4.62 -6.10 25.22
N ASP A 6 4.31 -6.25 26.51
CA ASP A 6 3.03 -6.79 26.98
C ASP A 6 1.98 -5.71 27.24
N LEU A 7 2.41 -4.45 27.45
CA LEU A 7 1.49 -3.31 27.67
C LEU A 7 0.37 -3.17 26.64
N PRO A 8 0.61 -3.35 25.32
CA PRO A 8 -0.45 -3.26 24.33
C PRO A 8 -1.61 -4.25 24.56
N PHE A 9 -1.35 -5.39 25.21
CA PHE A 9 -2.35 -6.42 25.48
C PHE A 9 -3.16 -6.19 26.76
N LEU A 10 -2.83 -5.16 27.55
CA LEU A 10 -3.68 -4.76 28.68
C LEU A 10 -5.00 -4.14 28.20
N ASP A 11 -4.96 -3.41 27.09
CA ASP A 11 -6.13 -2.80 26.44
C ASP A 11 -6.73 -3.76 25.39
N ALA A 12 -5.87 -4.38 24.56
CA ALA A 12 -6.28 -5.37 23.57
C ALA A 12 -6.11 -6.80 24.11
N ALA A 13 -6.80 -7.14 25.21
CA ALA A 13 -6.63 -8.42 25.90
C ALA A 13 -7.04 -9.65 25.08
N MET A 14 -8.07 -9.51 24.24
CA MET A 14 -8.54 -10.55 23.33
C MET A 14 -8.25 -10.18 21.88
N PRO A 15 -8.00 -11.17 21.00
CA PRO A 15 -7.75 -10.89 19.59
C PRO A 15 -9.01 -10.33 18.92
N ASN A 16 -8.87 -9.20 18.25
CA ASN A 16 -9.82 -8.68 17.30
C ASN A 16 -9.80 -9.54 16.03
N ILE A 17 -10.96 -9.98 15.55
CA ILE A 17 -11.04 -10.94 14.44
C ILE A 17 -11.66 -10.27 13.21
N ILE A 18 -10.89 -10.20 12.13
CA ILE A 18 -11.35 -9.78 10.80
C ILE A 18 -11.33 -11.01 9.89
N ARG A 19 -12.51 -11.54 9.55
CA ARG A 19 -12.59 -12.77 8.76
C ARG A 19 -13.78 -12.88 7.84
N ASN A 20 -13.67 -13.80 6.89
CA ASN A 20 -14.76 -14.19 5.98
C ASN A 20 -15.45 -12.96 5.39
N SER A 21 -14.65 -12.02 4.88
CA SER A 21 -15.15 -10.76 4.33
C SER A 21 -14.50 -10.48 2.98
N ARG A 22 -15.26 -9.83 2.11
CA ARG A 22 -14.80 -9.36 0.80
C ARG A 22 -14.83 -7.84 0.83
N TRP A 23 -13.66 -7.24 0.74
CA TRP A 23 -13.43 -5.82 0.96
C TRP A 23 -13.15 -5.12 -0.37
N ARG A 24 -13.65 -3.91 -0.50
CA ARG A 24 -13.32 -3.00 -1.60
C ARG A 24 -13.33 -1.58 -1.07
N CYS A 25 -12.22 -0.89 -1.28
CA CYS A 25 -12.09 0.54 -1.12
C CYS A 25 -11.54 1.12 -2.42
N ASP A 26 -12.27 2.04 -3.03
CA ASP A 26 -11.84 2.71 -4.27
C ASP A 26 -10.78 3.79 -3.99
N HIS A 27 -10.70 4.27 -2.74
CA HIS A 27 -9.84 5.36 -2.30
C HIS A 27 -9.08 5.01 -1.01
N GLY A 28 -8.01 4.22 -1.12
CA GLY A 28 -7.14 3.87 0.01
C GLY A 28 -6.94 2.37 0.16
N TRP A 29 -7.04 1.89 1.40
CA TRP A 29 -6.88 0.48 1.76
C TRP A 29 -8.24 -0.19 1.97
N ASP A 30 -8.33 -1.47 1.63
CA ASP A 30 -9.54 -2.26 1.85
C ASP A 30 -9.80 -2.48 3.35
N VAL A 31 -8.71 -2.65 4.10
CA VAL A 31 -8.69 -2.60 5.55
C VAL A 31 -7.49 -1.75 5.95
N ASP A 32 -7.74 -0.67 6.69
CA ASP A 32 -6.72 0.20 7.26
C ASP A 32 -6.63 -0.03 8.77
N LEU A 33 -5.64 -0.81 9.20
CA LEU A 33 -5.26 -0.87 10.61
C LEU A 33 -4.25 0.23 10.88
N ASP A 34 -4.75 1.32 11.45
CA ASP A 34 -4.00 2.53 11.75
C ASP A 34 -3.33 2.47 13.15
N ASP A 35 -2.67 3.56 13.53
CA ASP A 35 -1.83 3.71 14.71
C ASP A 35 -2.40 3.05 15.99
N GLY A 36 -1.68 2.07 16.53
CA GLY A 36 -2.00 1.36 17.76
C GLY A 36 -2.81 0.06 17.57
N SER A 37 -3.28 -0.24 16.35
CA SER A 37 -4.10 -1.44 16.07
C SER A 37 -3.38 -2.74 16.46
N THR A 38 -3.74 -3.28 17.62
CA THR A 38 -3.03 -4.38 18.28
C THR A 38 -3.92 -5.60 18.50
N ASN A 39 -3.30 -6.77 18.53
CA ASN A 39 -3.90 -8.06 18.80
C ASN A 39 -5.01 -8.38 17.80
N TYR A 40 -4.63 -8.61 16.54
CA TYR A 40 -5.57 -8.96 15.46
C TYR A 40 -5.30 -10.36 14.92
N GLU A 41 -6.37 -11.05 14.55
CA GLU A 41 -6.33 -12.21 13.66
C GLU A 41 -7.15 -11.93 12.40
N ILE A 42 -6.49 -11.98 11.25
CA ILE A 42 -7.04 -11.54 9.98
C ILE A 42 -6.94 -12.70 9.00
N TYR A 43 -8.07 -13.31 8.64
CA TYR A 43 -8.06 -14.51 7.82
C TYR A 43 -9.31 -14.76 6.97
N ASN A 44 -9.16 -15.52 5.89
CA ASN A 44 -10.24 -15.83 4.95
C ASN A 44 -10.90 -14.57 4.38
N ASN A 45 -10.12 -13.53 4.13
CA ASN A 45 -10.60 -12.31 3.49
C ASN A 45 -10.15 -12.25 2.03
N VAL A 46 -10.94 -11.55 1.22
CA VAL A 46 -10.56 -11.13 -0.14
C VAL A 46 -10.49 -9.61 -0.16
N PHE A 47 -9.31 -9.06 -0.44
CA PHE A 47 -9.07 -7.63 -0.64
C PHE A 47 -9.04 -7.36 -2.14
N LEU A 48 -10.04 -6.65 -2.68
CA LEU A 48 -10.24 -6.51 -4.12
C LEU A 48 -9.38 -5.41 -4.77
N THR A 49 -8.99 -4.39 -4.01
CA THR A 49 -8.34 -3.19 -4.57
C THR A 49 -7.25 -2.63 -3.66
N GLY A 50 -7.62 -2.19 -2.46
CA GLY A 50 -6.75 -1.43 -1.58
C GLY A 50 -5.79 -2.28 -0.75
N GLY A 51 -6.07 -3.57 -0.58
CA GLY A 51 -5.24 -4.46 0.24
C GLY A 51 -5.32 -4.15 1.73
N LEU A 52 -4.34 -4.64 2.49
CA LEU A 52 -4.34 -4.59 3.94
C LEU A 52 -3.20 -3.72 4.47
N LYS A 53 -3.53 -2.58 5.09
CA LYS A 53 -2.55 -1.75 5.80
C LYS A 53 -2.38 -2.20 7.23
N LEU A 54 -1.13 -2.30 7.64
CA LEU A 54 -0.67 -2.75 8.95
C LEU A 54 0.26 -1.69 9.50
N ARG A 55 -0.28 -0.55 9.89
CA ARG A 55 0.48 0.56 10.46
C ARG A 55 0.58 0.40 11.97
N GLU A 56 1.78 0.58 12.51
CA GLU A 56 2.07 0.75 13.95
C GLU A 56 1.18 -0.09 14.91
N GLY A 57 1.66 -1.26 15.34
CA GLY A 57 0.88 -2.13 16.23
C GLY A 57 1.63 -3.40 16.63
N TYR A 58 0.96 -4.26 17.40
CA TYR A 58 1.54 -5.51 17.91
C TYR A 58 0.64 -6.73 17.66
N ARG A 59 1.24 -7.89 17.41
CA ARG A 59 0.61 -9.22 17.22
C ARG A 59 -0.60 -9.17 16.29
N ARG A 60 -0.38 -8.76 15.04
CA ARG A 60 -1.37 -8.90 13.96
C ARG A 60 -1.00 -10.11 13.12
N ILE A 61 -1.81 -11.16 13.25
CA ILE A 61 -1.59 -12.45 12.59
C ILE A 61 -2.49 -12.52 11.36
N VAL A 62 -1.89 -12.38 10.20
CA VAL A 62 -2.53 -12.31 8.89
C VAL A 62 -2.29 -13.61 8.14
N TYR A 63 -3.35 -14.40 7.94
CA TYR A 63 -3.20 -15.69 7.29
C TYR A 63 -4.39 -16.09 6.43
N ASN A 64 -4.13 -16.89 5.40
CA ASN A 64 -5.20 -17.43 4.54
C ASN A 64 -6.09 -16.35 3.89
N ASN A 65 -5.51 -15.21 3.54
CA ASN A 65 -6.19 -14.14 2.81
C ASN A 65 -5.76 -14.09 1.34
N ILE A 66 -6.54 -13.38 0.54
CA ILE A 66 -6.29 -13.13 -0.87
C ILE A 66 -6.24 -11.62 -1.08
N GLY A 67 -5.07 -11.09 -1.41
CA GLY A 67 -4.95 -9.76 -1.99
C GLY A 67 -5.13 -9.84 -3.50
N TYR A 68 -6.38 -9.72 -3.93
CA TYR A 68 -6.73 -9.64 -5.35
C TYR A 68 -6.35 -8.25 -5.87
N ASN A 69 -5.50 -8.20 -6.90
CA ASN A 69 -4.90 -6.96 -7.42
C ASN A 69 -4.16 -6.11 -6.37
N SER A 70 -3.84 -6.69 -5.20
CA SER A 70 -3.42 -5.94 -4.02
C SER A 70 -2.45 -6.78 -3.18
N THR A 71 -2.02 -6.21 -2.05
CA THR A 71 -1.00 -6.79 -1.17
C THR A 71 -1.15 -6.29 0.27
N ALA A 72 -0.21 -6.66 1.13
CA ALA A 72 -0.05 -6.07 2.44
C ALA A 72 0.85 -4.82 2.41
N TYR A 73 0.56 -3.87 3.30
CA TYR A 73 1.29 -2.61 3.48
C TYR A 73 1.86 -2.51 4.91
N PRO A 74 2.93 -3.26 5.24
CA PRO A 74 3.60 -3.15 6.53
C PRO A 74 4.15 -1.74 6.74
N SER A 75 3.73 -1.05 7.81
CA SER A 75 4.12 0.35 8.02
C SER A 75 4.53 0.60 9.47
N VAL A 76 5.73 1.14 9.68
CA VAL A 76 6.25 1.51 11.02
C VAL A 76 6.24 0.32 12.01
N TRP A 77 6.75 -0.84 11.59
CA TRP A 77 6.82 -1.99 12.52
C TRP A 77 8.04 -1.88 13.43
N TYR A 78 7.79 -2.12 14.71
CA TYR A 78 8.85 -2.24 15.72
C TYR A 78 9.56 -3.59 15.62
N LYS A 79 10.80 -3.67 16.09
CA LYS A 79 11.63 -4.90 16.12
C LYS A 79 10.99 -6.09 16.84
N ASN A 80 10.06 -5.84 17.76
CA ASN A 80 9.33 -6.88 18.50
C ASN A 80 7.82 -6.75 18.29
N SER A 81 7.36 -6.37 17.09
CA SER A 81 5.92 -6.20 16.84
C SER A 81 5.16 -7.52 16.93
N GLN A 82 5.81 -8.67 16.75
CA GLN A 82 5.17 -10.00 16.76
C GLN A 82 4.10 -10.20 15.66
N ASP A 83 4.09 -9.32 14.67
CA ASP A 83 3.21 -9.47 13.52
C ASP A 83 3.62 -10.67 12.66
N ALA A 84 2.66 -11.29 11.98
CA ALA A 84 2.94 -12.46 11.15
C ALA A 84 2.08 -12.48 9.87
N LEU A 85 2.68 -12.67 8.70
CA LEU A 85 1.98 -12.86 7.41
C LEU A 85 2.29 -14.25 6.86
N LYS A 86 1.31 -15.15 6.82
CA LYS A 86 1.53 -16.52 6.35
C LYS A 86 0.41 -17.12 5.52
N ASN A 87 0.73 -18.00 4.58
CA ASN A 87 -0.27 -18.75 3.83
C ASN A 87 -1.27 -17.85 3.08
N ASN A 88 -0.87 -16.65 2.66
CA ASN A 88 -1.71 -15.73 1.89
C ASN A 88 -1.38 -15.81 0.40
N ILE A 89 -2.29 -15.32 -0.44
CA ILE A 89 -2.06 -15.09 -1.87
C ILE A 89 -1.97 -13.59 -2.12
N TRP A 90 -0.85 -13.10 -2.64
CA TRP A 90 -0.61 -11.69 -2.93
C TRP A 90 -0.36 -11.46 -4.43
N MET A 91 -1.20 -10.63 -5.05
CA MET A 91 -1.08 -10.32 -6.48
C MET A 91 -0.19 -9.11 -6.79
N ALA A 92 0.40 -8.50 -5.76
CA ALA A 92 1.34 -7.39 -5.87
C ALA A 92 2.46 -7.52 -4.83
N ALA A 93 3.59 -6.86 -5.09
CA ALA A 93 4.69 -6.78 -4.13
C ALA A 93 4.26 -6.06 -2.86
N TYR A 94 4.80 -6.47 -1.71
CA TYR A 94 4.58 -5.75 -0.46
C TYR A 94 4.93 -4.27 -0.61
N ARG A 95 4.17 -3.41 0.07
CA ARG A 95 4.34 -1.96 -0.01
C ARG A 95 4.74 -1.39 1.36
N PRO A 96 5.98 -1.62 1.81
CA PRO A 96 6.40 -1.17 3.12
C PRO A 96 6.57 0.35 3.20
N ALA A 97 6.23 0.94 4.34
CA ALA A 97 6.42 2.36 4.61
C ALA A 97 7.14 2.59 5.95
N ARG A 98 8.22 3.39 5.92
CA ARG A 98 9.00 3.77 7.12
C ARG A 98 9.40 2.58 8.00
N MET A 99 9.72 1.46 7.37
CA MET A 99 10.19 0.25 8.05
C MET A 99 11.68 0.37 8.37
N PRO A 100 12.16 -0.29 9.44
CA PRO A 100 13.60 -0.41 9.70
C PRO A 100 14.35 -0.93 8.46
N LYS A 101 15.58 -0.45 8.27
CA LYS A 101 16.42 -0.84 7.11
C LYS A 101 16.86 -2.30 7.20
N ASP A 102 17.02 -2.79 8.43
CA ASP A 102 17.38 -4.14 8.81
C ASP A 102 16.14 -5.04 8.97
N LYS A 103 16.14 -5.96 9.93
CA LYS A 103 15.08 -6.95 10.11
C LYS A 103 13.84 -6.30 10.73
N TRP A 104 12.71 -6.43 10.05
CA TRP A 104 11.40 -6.05 10.57
C TRP A 104 10.99 -7.01 11.71
N GLY A 105 10.28 -6.53 12.72
CA GLY A 105 10.03 -7.31 13.94
C GLY A 105 8.93 -8.37 13.91
N GLY A 106 8.37 -8.62 12.73
CA GLY A 106 7.44 -9.70 12.50
C GLY A 106 8.05 -10.84 11.69
N THR A 107 7.20 -11.77 11.28
CA THR A 107 7.56 -12.87 10.37
C THR A 107 6.67 -12.84 9.14
N SER A 108 7.21 -13.24 7.99
CA SER A 108 6.40 -13.50 6.81
C SER A 108 6.96 -14.71 6.12
N ASP A 109 6.12 -15.71 5.85
CA ASP A 109 6.56 -16.93 5.19
C ASP A 109 5.41 -17.73 4.58
N LYS A 110 5.72 -18.57 3.59
CA LYS A 110 4.77 -19.45 2.90
C LYS A 110 3.59 -18.68 2.27
N ASN A 111 3.84 -17.50 1.71
CA ASN A 111 2.88 -16.76 0.91
C ASN A 111 3.09 -17.08 -0.57
N LEU A 112 2.02 -17.05 -1.36
CA LEU A 112 2.12 -17.13 -2.81
C LEU A 112 2.16 -15.71 -3.38
N PHE A 113 3.20 -15.41 -4.17
CA PHE A 113 3.28 -14.21 -4.99
C PHE A 113 3.00 -14.56 -6.45
N VAL A 114 2.36 -13.66 -7.18
CA VAL A 114 2.14 -13.86 -8.64
C VAL A 114 3.32 -13.43 -9.50
N ALA A 115 4.30 -12.72 -8.92
CA ALA A 115 5.45 -12.20 -9.65
C ALA A 115 6.76 -12.41 -8.92
N ASP A 116 7.78 -12.82 -9.69
CA ASP A 116 9.09 -13.21 -9.19
C ASP A 116 9.82 -12.07 -8.45
N PHE A 117 9.77 -10.85 -8.99
CA PHE A 117 10.41 -9.71 -8.34
C PHE A 117 9.80 -9.40 -6.96
N ALA A 118 8.49 -9.63 -6.78
CA ALA A 118 7.81 -9.37 -5.51
C ALA A 118 8.33 -10.29 -4.40
N LEU A 119 8.52 -11.57 -4.71
CA LEU A 119 9.10 -12.52 -3.76
C LEU A 119 10.58 -12.19 -3.49
N LYS A 120 11.36 -11.89 -4.53
CA LYS A 120 12.78 -11.54 -4.39
C LYS A 120 12.99 -10.34 -3.46
N GLU A 121 12.19 -9.29 -3.60
CA GLU A 121 12.25 -8.13 -2.70
C GLU A 121 11.96 -8.48 -1.24
N ALA A 122 11.01 -9.38 -0.98
CA ALA A 122 10.74 -9.87 0.37
C ALA A 122 11.92 -10.71 0.90
N GLN A 123 12.49 -11.58 0.07
CA GLN A 123 13.65 -12.42 0.43
C GLN A 123 14.92 -11.63 0.69
N GLU A 124 15.19 -10.57 -0.06
CA GLU A 124 16.28 -9.63 0.20
C GLU A 124 16.16 -8.94 1.57
N LYS A 125 14.93 -8.81 2.09
CA LYS A 125 14.63 -8.31 3.45
C LYS A 125 14.69 -9.42 4.52
N GLY A 126 15.05 -10.64 4.13
CA GLY A 126 15.13 -11.82 5.00
C GLY A 126 13.78 -12.46 5.31
N TRP A 127 12.77 -12.25 4.47
CA TRP A 127 11.39 -12.71 4.65
C TRP A 127 11.01 -13.69 3.54
N ASP A 128 9.91 -14.44 3.73
CA ASP A 128 9.31 -15.25 2.66
C ASP A 128 10.29 -16.30 2.07
N ALA A 129 11.14 -16.86 2.93
CA ALA A 129 12.16 -17.83 2.54
C ALA A 129 11.57 -19.11 1.93
N ASN A 130 10.38 -19.52 2.38
CA ASN A 130 9.65 -20.69 1.90
C ASN A 130 8.38 -20.32 1.11
N SER A 131 8.27 -19.07 0.68
CA SER A 131 7.20 -18.59 -0.20
C SER A 131 7.47 -19.00 -1.65
N LEU A 132 6.44 -19.02 -2.48
CA LEU A 132 6.55 -19.40 -3.89
C LEU A 132 6.05 -18.28 -4.80
N VAL A 133 6.48 -18.36 -6.05
CA VAL A 133 5.94 -17.58 -7.16
C VAL A 133 5.12 -18.50 -8.05
N GLY A 134 3.92 -18.09 -8.45
CA GLY A 134 3.11 -18.86 -9.38
C GLY A 134 1.72 -18.28 -9.61
N ASP A 135 1.04 -18.83 -10.61
CA ASP A 135 -0.38 -18.55 -10.83
C ASP A 135 -1.19 -19.11 -9.64
N PRO A 136 -2.05 -18.30 -9.00
CA PRO A 136 -2.96 -18.81 -7.96
C PRO A 136 -3.93 -19.87 -8.48
N MET A 137 -4.24 -19.89 -9.79
CA MET A 137 -5.19 -20.81 -10.41
C MET A 137 -6.60 -20.66 -9.82
N PHE A 138 -7.08 -19.42 -9.72
CA PHE A 138 -8.44 -19.13 -9.28
C PHE A 138 -9.50 -19.81 -10.18
N ILE A 139 -10.60 -20.27 -9.59
CA ILE A 139 -11.65 -21.01 -10.31
C ILE A 139 -12.44 -20.12 -11.27
N ASP A 140 -13.03 -19.02 -10.79
CA ASP A 140 -13.78 -18.07 -11.61
C ASP A 140 -13.79 -16.69 -10.94
N PRO A 141 -12.64 -15.98 -10.92
CA PRO A 141 -12.51 -14.72 -10.20
C PRO A 141 -13.43 -13.64 -10.78
N ALA A 142 -13.77 -13.69 -12.08
CA ALA A 142 -14.70 -12.75 -12.70
C ALA A 142 -16.11 -12.81 -12.11
N LYS A 143 -16.53 -13.98 -11.60
CA LYS A 143 -17.80 -14.18 -10.88
C LYS A 143 -17.65 -14.15 -9.36
N GLY A 144 -16.43 -13.93 -8.86
CA GLY A 144 -16.15 -13.80 -7.43
C GLY A 144 -15.79 -15.11 -6.75
N ASP A 145 -15.47 -16.15 -7.53
CA ASP A 145 -14.95 -17.39 -6.99
C ASP A 145 -13.43 -17.37 -6.98
N PHE A 146 -12.87 -16.90 -5.87
CA PHE A 146 -11.43 -16.81 -5.63
C PHE A 146 -10.87 -18.06 -4.96
N ARG A 147 -11.62 -19.17 -4.91
CA ARG A 147 -11.03 -20.46 -4.57
C ARG A 147 -10.01 -20.82 -5.64
N VAL A 148 -9.00 -21.58 -5.24
CA VAL A 148 -7.96 -22.08 -6.13
C VAL A 148 -8.19 -23.55 -6.48
N ARG A 149 -7.76 -23.96 -7.68
CA ARG A 149 -7.79 -25.36 -8.13
C ARG A 149 -6.87 -26.25 -7.29
N GLU A 150 -7.11 -27.55 -7.32
CA GLU A 150 -6.41 -28.55 -6.48
C GLU A 150 -4.89 -28.60 -6.70
N ASP A 151 -4.43 -28.24 -7.90
CA ASP A 151 -3.02 -28.20 -8.30
C ASP A 151 -2.33 -26.85 -8.01
N SER A 152 -3.05 -25.89 -7.44
CA SER A 152 -2.52 -24.56 -7.13
C SER A 152 -1.31 -24.62 -6.18
N PRO A 153 -0.24 -23.84 -6.45
CA PRO A 153 0.90 -23.73 -5.54
C PRO A 153 0.52 -23.15 -4.18
N ALA A 154 -0.58 -22.37 -4.09
CA ALA A 154 -1.04 -21.82 -2.81
C ALA A 154 -1.39 -22.93 -1.80
N LEU A 155 -2.01 -24.02 -2.26
CA LEU A 155 -2.40 -25.13 -1.39
C LEU A 155 -1.18 -25.84 -0.79
N LYS A 156 -0.09 -25.97 -1.56
CA LYS A 156 1.20 -26.54 -1.09
C LYS A 156 1.82 -25.68 0.01
N LEU A 157 1.59 -24.37 -0.04
CA LEU A 157 2.03 -23.42 0.96
C LEU A 157 1.15 -23.44 2.22
N GLY A 158 0.04 -24.16 2.23
CA GLY A 158 -0.89 -24.24 3.37
C GLY A 158 -2.06 -23.26 3.30
N PHE A 159 -2.26 -22.56 2.17
CA PHE A 159 -3.53 -21.87 1.91
C PHE A 159 -4.66 -22.90 1.86
N LYS A 160 -5.83 -22.51 2.34
CA LYS A 160 -7.05 -23.31 2.38
C LYS A 160 -8.16 -22.52 1.73
N ASN A 161 -8.79 -23.13 0.73
CA ASN A 161 -10.03 -22.60 0.17
C ASN A 161 -11.06 -22.37 1.29
N PHE A 162 -11.76 -21.25 1.20
CA PHE A 162 -12.86 -20.89 2.10
C PHE A 162 -14.12 -20.54 1.30
N PRO A 163 -15.32 -20.57 1.91
CA PRO A 163 -16.57 -20.33 1.19
C PRO A 163 -16.67 -18.89 0.63
N MET A 164 -16.96 -18.76 -0.66
CA MET A 164 -17.09 -17.46 -1.37
C MET A 164 -18.50 -16.85 -1.27
N ASP A 165 -19.43 -17.56 -0.64
CA ASP A 165 -20.86 -17.21 -0.49
C ASP A 165 -21.23 -16.80 0.94
N ARG A 166 -20.26 -16.84 1.87
CA ARG A 166 -20.44 -16.55 3.31
C ARG A 166 -19.77 -15.26 3.75
N PHE A 167 -19.58 -14.33 2.81
CA PHE A 167 -19.01 -13.03 3.10
C PHE A 167 -19.97 -12.12 3.88
N GLY A 168 -19.44 -11.40 4.86
CA GLY A 168 -20.15 -10.32 5.54
C GLY A 168 -21.38 -10.78 6.33
N VAL A 169 -22.52 -10.12 6.08
CA VAL A 169 -23.71 -10.26 6.91
C VAL A 169 -24.37 -11.64 6.74
N LYS A 170 -24.56 -12.33 7.86
CA LYS A 170 -25.14 -13.70 7.89
C LYS A 170 -26.65 -13.74 8.03
N LYS A 171 -27.27 -12.72 8.63
CA LYS A 171 -28.71 -12.68 8.86
C LYS A 171 -29.43 -12.51 7.51
N ASN A 172 -30.31 -13.45 7.15
CA ASN A 172 -30.97 -13.49 5.83
C ASN A 172 -31.61 -12.15 5.44
N SER A 173 -32.33 -11.50 6.35
CA SER A 173 -33.00 -10.22 6.07
C SER A 173 -32.02 -9.10 5.73
N LEU A 174 -30.85 -9.09 6.37
CA LEU A 174 -29.82 -8.09 6.11
C LEU A 174 -28.96 -8.46 4.89
N LYS A 175 -28.71 -9.76 4.69
CA LYS A 175 -28.02 -10.27 3.49
C LYS A 175 -28.78 -9.94 2.21
N ALA A 176 -30.12 -9.96 2.26
CA ALA A 176 -30.98 -9.61 1.13
C ALA A 176 -30.84 -8.13 0.69
N ILE A 177 -30.48 -7.22 1.60
CA ILE A 177 -30.30 -5.80 1.31
C ILE A 177 -28.82 -5.38 1.24
N ALA A 178 -27.89 -6.29 1.57
CA ALA A 178 -26.47 -6.02 1.55
C ALA A 178 -25.96 -5.90 0.11
N ARG A 179 -25.27 -4.81 -0.19
CA ARG A 179 -24.62 -4.62 -1.50
C ARG A 179 -23.42 -5.56 -1.60
N THR A 180 -23.22 -6.10 -2.79
CA THR A 180 -22.01 -6.84 -3.16
C THR A 180 -21.05 -5.89 -3.87
N PRO A 181 -19.76 -5.81 -3.46
CA PRO A 181 -18.79 -5.01 -4.20
C PRO A 181 -18.61 -5.59 -5.60
N GLU A 182 -18.52 -4.71 -6.60
CA GLU A 182 -18.19 -5.16 -7.95
C GLU A 182 -16.73 -5.63 -7.98
N ILE A 183 -16.50 -6.71 -8.72
CA ILE A 183 -15.18 -7.34 -8.80
C ILE A 183 -14.38 -6.62 -9.88
N PRO A 184 -13.22 -6.03 -9.55
CA PRO A 184 -12.40 -5.40 -10.54
C PRO A 184 -11.82 -6.44 -11.51
N PRO A 185 -11.45 -6.08 -12.75
CA PRO A 185 -10.73 -6.98 -13.64
C PRO A 185 -9.37 -7.37 -13.03
N MET A 186 -8.92 -8.58 -13.32
CA MET A 186 -7.65 -9.09 -12.82
C MET A 186 -6.47 -8.27 -13.38
N LYS A 187 -5.61 -7.76 -12.49
CA LYS A 187 -4.45 -6.92 -12.77
C LYS A 187 -3.32 -7.31 -11.83
N ALA A 188 -2.71 -8.48 -12.09
CA ALA A 188 -1.50 -8.90 -11.39
C ALA A 188 -0.34 -7.93 -11.69
N GLU A 189 0.44 -7.59 -10.67
CA GLU A 189 1.67 -6.81 -10.86
C GLU A 189 2.76 -7.72 -11.42
N THR A 190 3.00 -7.70 -12.73
CA THR A 190 3.94 -8.64 -13.38
C THR A 190 5.37 -8.13 -13.49
N LYS A 191 5.60 -6.83 -13.22
CA LYS A 191 6.92 -6.20 -13.29
C LYS A 191 7.06 -5.15 -12.19
N LYS A 192 8.27 -5.05 -11.62
CA LYS A 192 8.63 -3.97 -10.71
C LYS A 192 8.48 -2.63 -11.42
N ARG A 193 7.60 -1.78 -10.93
CA ARG A 193 7.50 -0.38 -11.36
C ARG A 193 7.96 0.50 -10.21
N GLY A 194 9.13 1.10 -10.36
CA GLY A 194 9.56 2.19 -9.48
C GLY A 194 8.68 3.42 -9.71
N PRO A 195 8.54 4.30 -8.70
CA PRO A 195 7.95 5.61 -8.92
C PRO A 195 8.70 6.35 -10.03
N ALA A 196 8.00 6.99 -10.95
CA ALA A 196 8.68 7.77 -11.99
C ALA A 196 9.41 8.94 -11.33
N THR A 197 10.68 9.14 -11.69
CA THR A 197 11.50 10.26 -11.22
C THR A 197 11.83 11.21 -12.36
N GLY A 198 11.95 12.50 -12.05
CA GLY A 198 12.39 13.52 -12.99
C GLY A 198 13.19 14.61 -12.28
N GLU A 199 13.77 15.51 -13.06
CA GLU A 199 14.60 16.60 -12.55
C GLU A 199 14.15 17.94 -13.14
N TRP A 200 14.16 18.98 -12.32
CA TRP A 200 13.87 20.35 -12.73
C TRP A 200 14.52 21.33 -11.74
N LEU A 201 15.19 22.38 -12.26
CA LEU A 201 15.92 23.37 -11.46
C LEU A 201 16.96 22.80 -10.47
N GLY A 202 17.51 21.62 -10.81
CA GLY A 202 18.47 20.88 -9.98
C GLY A 202 17.85 20.11 -8.81
N ALA A 203 16.53 20.14 -8.64
CA ALA A 203 15.82 19.27 -7.69
C ALA A 203 15.38 17.95 -8.36
N ARG A 204 15.31 16.88 -7.58
CA ARG A 204 14.71 15.60 -7.99
C ARG A 204 13.28 15.46 -7.50
N PHE A 205 12.44 15.03 -8.42
CA PHE A 205 11.01 14.84 -8.25
C PHE A 205 10.65 13.37 -8.38
N GLN A 206 9.60 12.96 -7.69
CA GLN A 206 9.09 11.59 -7.73
C GLN A 206 7.57 11.58 -7.70
N GLU A 207 6.95 10.76 -8.56
CA GLU A 207 5.52 10.46 -8.43
C GLU A 207 5.21 9.85 -7.06
N LEU A 208 4.07 10.26 -6.50
CA LEU A 208 3.53 9.64 -5.31
C LEU A 208 2.95 8.27 -5.66
N GLY A 209 3.45 7.22 -5.01
CA GLY A 209 2.87 5.88 -5.11
C GLY A 209 1.52 5.78 -4.39
N SER A 210 0.87 4.61 -4.48
CA SER A 210 -0.49 4.37 -3.96
C SER A 210 -0.71 4.66 -2.47
N GLY A 211 0.35 4.72 -1.65
CA GLY A 211 0.28 5.11 -0.23
C GLY A 211 1.04 6.41 0.12
N GLY A 212 1.56 7.14 -0.87
CA GLY A 212 2.37 8.34 -0.62
C GLY A 212 1.54 9.54 -0.18
N PHE A 213 0.34 9.71 -0.73
CA PHE A 213 -0.53 10.88 -0.57
C PHE A 213 -0.91 11.15 0.89
N SER A 214 -1.31 10.12 1.64
CA SER A 214 -1.71 10.28 3.05
C SER A 214 -0.56 10.78 3.93
N ALA A 215 0.69 10.45 3.61
CA ALA A 215 1.86 10.94 4.34
C ALA A 215 2.05 12.46 4.24
N TYR A 216 1.50 13.08 3.19
CA TYR A 216 1.53 14.52 2.95
C TYR A 216 0.20 15.22 3.28
N GLY A 217 -0.79 14.49 3.81
CA GLY A 217 -2.10 15.05 4.16
C GLY A 217 -2.93 15.45 2.94
N ILE A 218 -2.72 14.80 1.79
CA ILE A 218 -3.46 15.06 0.54
C ILE A 218 -4.21 13.81 0.09
N ALA A 219 -5.31 14.00 -0.64
CA ALA A 219 -6.06 12.90 -1.23
C ALA A 219 -5.40 12.44 -2.53
N LYS A 220 -5.64 11.19 -2.94
CA LYS A 220 -5.07 10.65 -4.18
C LYS A 220 -5.62 11.39 -5.42
N GLU A 221 -6.84 11.90 -5.32
CA GLU A 221 -7.57 12.63 -6.37
C GLU A 221 -7.04 14.06 -6.54
N ASP A 222 -6.33 14.59 -5.55
CA ASP A 222 -5.62 15.86 -5.66
C ASP A 222 -4.41 15.75 -6.58
N GLY A 223 -3.86 14.54 -6.73
CA GLY A 223 -2.65 14.28 -7.48
C GLY A 223 -1.41 14.83 -6.77
N GLY A 224 -0.31 14.90 -7.51
CA GLY A 224 0.88 15.62 -7.09
C GLY A 224 2.18 14.84 -7.26
N VAL A 225 3.28 15.58 -7.20
CA VAL A 225 4.64 15.07 -7.36
C VAL A 225 5.49 15.58 -6.21
N ALA A 226 6.12 14.67 -5.48
CA ALA A 226 6.96 14.99 -4.34
C ALA A 226 8.36 15.42 -4.78
N ILE A 227 8.93 16.37 -4.05
CA ILE A 227 10.34 16.74 -4.14
C ILE A 227 11.11 15.86 -3.16
N ILE A 228 11.92 14.94 -3.70
CA ILE A 228 12.67 13.97 -2.90
C ILE A 228 14.08 14.45 -2.56
N GLU A 229 14.60 15.44 -3.29
CA GLU A 229 15.92 16.00 -3.06
C GLU A 229 16.02 17.41 -3.64
N VAL A 230 16.58 18.33 -2.86
CA VAL A 230 16.93 19.69 -3.28
C VAL A 230 18.36 19.95 -2.83
N PRO A 231 19.37 19.78 -3.71
CA PRO A 231 20.76 20.08 -3.38
C PRO A 231 20.95 21.55 -3.01
N ASP A 232 21.85 21.81 -2.07
CA ASP A 232 22.17 23.18 -1.66
C ASP A 232 22.70 24.00 -2.85
N GLY A 233 22.24 25.25 -2.95
CA GLY A 233 22.67 26.16 -4.02
C GLY A 233 22.11 25.84 -5.41
N CYS A 234 21.19 24.89 -5.58
CA CYS A 234 20.47 24.73 -6.85
C CYS A 234 19.41 25.85 -7.06
N ALA A 235 18.87 25.96 -8.27
CA ALA A 235 17.86 26.96 -8.59
C ALA A 235 16.56 26.73 -7.81
N ALA A 236 16.15 25.47 -7.61
CA ALA A 236 15.01 25.13 -6.76
C ALA A 236 15.20 25.58 -5.30
N ALA A 237 16.40 25.40 -4.73
CA ALA A 237 16.73 25.86 -3.38
C ALA A 237 16.62 27.38 -3.25
N ARG A 238 17.19 28.12 -4.22
CA ARG A 238 17.09 29.59 -4.28
C ARG A 238 15.64 30.08 -4.43
N ALA A 239 14.81 29.30 -5.11
CA ALA A 239 13.39 29.57 -5.28
C ALA A 239 12.53 29.17 -4.06
N GLY A 240 13.16 28.67 -2.98
CA GLY A 240 12.50 28.34 -1.73
C GLY A 240 11.81 26.97 -1.72
N LEU A 241 12.01 26.13 -2.74
CA LEU A 241 11.59 24.74 -2.74
C LEU A 241 12.43 23.92 -1.77
N LYS A 242 11.82 22.92 -1.16
CA LYS A 242 12.46 22.06 -0.15
C LYS A 242 12.12 20.59 -0.38
N THR A 243 13.04 19.73 0.04
CA THR A 243 12.76 18.30 0.16
C THR A 243 11.53 18.08 1.05
N GLY A 244 10.59 17.27 0.58
CA GLY A 244 9.31 17.02 1.24
C GLY A 244 8.15 17.90 0.79
N ASP A 245 8.38 18.87 -0.09
CA ASP A 245 7.28 19.56 -0.78
C ASP A 245 6.56 18.62 -1.75
N VAL A 246 5.25 18.81 -1.93
CA VAL A 246 4.48 18.16 -3.00
C VAL A 246 3.88 19.22 -3.91
N ILE A 247 4.20 19.19 -5.19
CA ILE A 247 3.62 20.10 -6.18
C ILE A 247 2.26 19.56 -6.63
N LEU A 248 1.21 20.34 -6.42
CA LEU A 248 -0.16 20.01 -6.84
C LEU A 248 -0.59 20.76 -8.10
N GLN A 249 -0.06 21.97 -8.31
CA GLN A 249 -0.38 22.77 -9.49
C GLN A 249 0.82 23.57 -9.99
N VAL A 250 0.84 23.80 -11.30
CA VAL A 250 1.79 24.70 -11.99
C VAL A 250 0.97 25.68 -12.83
N ASN A 251 1.12 26.99 -12.59
CA ASN A 251 0.38 28.05 -13.26
C ASN A 251 -1.13 27.79 -13.31
N GLY A 252 -1.71 27.32 -12.20
CA GLY A 252 -3.13 26.97 -12.08
C GLY A 252 -3.53 25.62 -12.70
N SER A 253 -2.65 24.99 -13.49
CA SER A 253 -2.90 23.65 -14.05
C SER A 253 -2.61 22.56 -13.02
N ARG A 254 -3.55 21.61 -12.85
CA ARG A 254 -3.39 20.47 -11.94
C ARG A 254 -2.27 19.54 -12.40
N VAL A 255 -1.53 19.01 -11.43
CA VAL A 255 -0.48 18.01 -11.63
C VAL A 255 -0.94 16.70 -11.02
N PHE A 256 -1.29 15.71 -11.84
CA PHE A 256 -1.66 14.38 -11.34
C PHE A 256 -0.46 13.42 -11.27
N GLY A 257 0.58 13.70 -12.05
CA GLY A 257 1.82 12.93 -12.04
C GLY A 257 3.00 13.68 -12.67
N LEU A 258 4.13 13.00 -12.79
CA LEU A 258 5.39 13.59 -13.23
C LEU A 258 5.31 14.06 -14.69
N ARG A 259 4.57 13.35 -15.54
CA ARG A 259 4.35 13.76 -16.93
C ARG A 259 3.64 15.12 -17.03
N ASP A 260 2.69 15.38 -16.12
CA ASP A 260 1.96 16.66 -16.10
C ASP A 260 2.87 17.77 -15.59
N LEU A 261 3.63 17.50 -14.52
CA LEU A 261 4.61 18.43 -13.98
C LEU A 261 5.61 18.86 -15.06
N LEU A 262 6.31 17.91 -15.67
CA LEU A 262 7.35 18.17 -16.67
C LEU A 262 6.79 18.92 -17.88
N ARG A 263 5.57 18.59 -18.31
CA ARG A 263 4.88 19.32 -19.38
C ARG A 263 4.60 20.77 -18.97
N ALA A 264 4.03 21.00 -17.79
CA ALA A 264 3.63 22.33 -17.34
C ALA A 264 4.83 23.25 -17.08
N VAL A 265 5.92 22.72 -16.49
CA VAL A 265 7.14 23.51 -16.29
C VAL A 265 7.87 23.76 -17.62
N GLY A 266 7.87 22.80 -18.55
CA GLY A 266 8.44 22.96 -19.89
C GLY A 266 7.74 24.06 -20.71
N GLN A 267 6.44 24.27 -20.51
CA GLN A 267 5.69 25.37 -21.14
C GLN A 267 6.07 26.75 -20.60
N SER A 268 6.59 26.82 -19.38
CA SER A 268 6.90 28.08 -18.71
C SER A 268 8.24 28.68 -19.16
N LYS A 269 9.15 27.88 -19.73
CA LYS A 269 10.49 28.30 -20.18
C LYS A 269 11.19 29.11 -19.08
N ASP A 270 11.66 30.33 -19.37
CA ASP A 270 12.35 31.21 -18.42
C ASP A 270 11.40 32.19 -17.70
N LYS A 271 10.08 31.99 -17.83
CA LYS A 271 9.09 32.89 -17.20
C LYS A 271 8.85 32.49 -15.74
N PRO A 272 8.50 33.46 -14.87
CA PRO A 272 8.04 33.17 -13.52
C PRO A 272 6.90 32.13 -13.55
N THR A 273 7.08 31.08 -12.77
CA THR A 273 6.19 29.92 -12.69
C THR A 273 5.61 29.85 -11.29
N THR A 274 4.29 29.93 -11.17
CA THR A 274 3.59 29.80 -9.89
C THR A 274 3.31 28.33 -9.60
N LEU A 275 3.74 27.86 -8.43
CA LEU A 275 3.55 26.51 -7.93
C LEU A 275 2.61 26.55 -6.73
N LYS A 276 1.57 25.71 -6.75
CA LYS A 276 0.82 25.37 -5.53
C LYS A 276 1.42 24.11 -4.95
N VAL A 277 1.95 24.19 -3.74
CA VAL A 277 2.62 23.09 -3.06
C VAL A 277 1.96 22.79 -1.73
N VAL A 278 2.14 21.56 -1.24
CA VAL A 278 1.88 21.20 0.15
C VAL A 278 3.21 20.94 0.84
N ARG A 279 3.43 21.62 1.96
CA ARG A 279 4.62 21.47 2.82
C ARG A 279 4.15 21.22 4.23
N GLN A 280 4.56 20.10 4.82
CA GLN A 280 4.14 19.72 6.18
C GLN A 280 2.60 19.78 6.35
N GLN A 281 1.88 19.24 5.35
CA GLN A 281 0.40 19.24 5.30
C GLN A 281 -0.25 20.63 5.22
N GLN A 282 0.53 21.70 4.99
CA GLN A 282 0.02 23.05 4.81
C GLN A 282 0.16 23.47 3.35
N PRO A 283 -0.91 24.03 2.74
CA PRO A 283 -0.83 24.56 1.38
C PRO A 283 0.01 25.85 1.35
N LEU A 284 0.84 25.99 0.33
CA LEU A 284 1.68 27.15 0.07
C LEU A 284 1.66 27.46 -1.43
N THR A 285 1.78 28.74 -1.78
CA THR A 285 2.03 29.16 -3.16
C THR A 285 3.43 29.75 -3.24
N LEU A 286 4.21 29.27 -4.20
CA LEU A 286 5.57 29.73 -4.48
C LEU A 286 5.63 30.23 -5.91
N THR A 287 6.30 31.34 -6.16
CA THR A 287 6.66 31.74 -7.52
C THR A 287 8.13 31.46 -7.70
N VAL A 288 8.45 30.59 -8.66
CA VAL A 288 9.82 30.22 -8.98
C VAL A 288 10.20 30.81 -10.32
N GLN A 289 11.42 31.29 -10.44
CA GLN A 289 11.98 31.73 -11.71
C GLN A 289 12.94 30.63 -12.19
N PRO A 290 12.66 29.99 -13.34
CA PRO A 290 13.50 28.93 -13.88
C PRO A 290 14.94 29.37 -14.19
#